data_AF-A0A249P6R7-F1
#
_entry.id   AF-A0A249P6R7-F1
#
_cell.length_a   1.000
_cell.length_b   1.000
_cell.length_c   1.000
_cell.angle_alpha   90.00
_cell.angle_beta   90.00
_cell.angle_gamma   90.00
#
_symmetry.space_group_name_H-M   'P 1'
#
loop_
_entity.id
_entity.type
_entity.pdbx_description
1 polymer ?
#
loop_
_entity_poly.entity_id
_entity_poly.type
_entity_poly.pdbx_seq_one_letter_code
_entity_poly.pdbx_strand_id
1 'polypeptide(L)'
;MQDSLCLLRRRLILSAGAVISLGFVAGCSTYDGLVPDDGARSDQTEPTLGYVNTLRQGRGLSALARDPAASIAAMHQAVRMARAGKMQHNIGWRDDFYDRMKGQGVTLPAAENIAMGQEDAERAYRAWVTSPSHLKNMLGNYRGLGVAMAQNSASGNRPYWAMVLCG
;
A
#
# COMPACT_ATOMS: atom_id res chain seq x y z
N MET A 1 -43.30 61.47 -29.46
CA MET A 1 -43.76 62.79 -29.00
C MET A 1 -44.35 62.57 -27.63
N GLN A 2 -43.72 63.18 -26.61
CA GLN A 2 -44.18 63.31 -25.21
C GLN A 2 -44.18 62.03 -24.36
N ASP A 3 -43.88 62.01 -23.07
CA ASP A 3 -43.16 62.93 -22.18
C ASP A 3 -42.99 62.19 -20.83
N SER A 4 -41.82 62.39 -20.21
CA SER A 4 -41.65 62.78 -18.81
C SER A 4 -42.43 62.08 -17.68
N LEU A 5 -41.66 61.36 -16.86
CA LEU A 5 -41.46 61.59 -15.42
C LEU A 5 -42.69 62.01 -14.58
N CYS A 6 -43.09 61.13 -13.65
CA CYS A 6 -43.65 61.57 -12.37
C CYS A 6 -42.87 60.95 -11.21
N LEU A 7 -42.21 61.83 -10.48
CA LEU A 7 -41.42 61.58 -9.28
C LEU A 7 -42.31 61.30 -8.05
N LEU A 8 -41.70 60.62 -7.08
CA LEU A 8 -41.95 60.72 -5.62
C LEU A 8 -43.29 60.10 -5.13
N ARG A 9 -43.41 59.44 -3.97
CA ARG A 9 -42.73 59.66 -2.68
C ARG A 9 -43.10 58.51 -1.72
N ARG A 10 -42.07 57.99 -1.04
CA ARG A 10 -42.02 57.33 0.28
C ARG A 10 -43.36 56.89 0.93
N ARG A 11 -43.50 55.59 1.20
CA ARG A 11 -44.00 55.09 2.48
C ARG A 11 -43.13 53.94 2.99
N LEU A 12 -42.97 53.97 4.31
CA LEU A 12 -42.02 53.24 5.13
C LEU A 12 -42.45 51.78 5.36
N ILE A 13 -41.48 50.88 5.21
CA ILE A 13 -41.02 49.88 6.19
C ILE A 13 -42.03 48.90 6.82
N LEU A 14 -41.61 47.63 6.75
CA LEU A 14 -41.96 46.43 7.54
C LEU A 14 -43.20 45.65 7.14
N SER A 15 -42.96 44.60 6.36
CA SER A 15 -43.71 43.35 6.48
C SER A 15 -42.72 42.20 6.29
N ALA A 16 -42.47 41.48 7.37
CA ALA A 16 -41.70 40.25 7.38
C ALA A 16 -42.40 39.23 6.46
N GLY A 17 -41.72 38.80 5.40
CA GLY A 17 -42.20 37.77 4.47
C GLY A 17 -41.15 36.67 4.37
N ALA A 18 -41.50 35.50 4.88
CA ALA A 18 -40.66 34.32 5.02
C ALA A 18 -39.93 33.93 3.72
N VAL A 19 -38.63 33.70 3.81
CA VAL A 19 -37.82 33.08 2.76
C VAL A 19 -38.18 31.60 2.72
N ILE A 20 -39.01 31.20 1.75
CA ILE A 20 -39.18 29.79 1.39
C ILE A 20 -37.93 29.39 0.60
N SER A 21 -36.90 28.95 1.31
CA SER A 21 -35.74 28.32 0.72
C SER A 21 -36.18 26.97 0.13
N LEU A 22 -36.35 26.89 -1.19
CA LEU A 22 -36.46 25.61 -1.88
C LEU A 22 -35.15 24.85 -1.66
N GLY A 23 -35.23 23.80 -0.83
CA GLY A 23 -34.12 22.92 -0.54
C GLY A 23 -33.63 22.22 -1.80
N PHE A 24 -32.36 22.44 -2.15
CA PHE A 24 -31.61 21.48 -2.94
C PHE A 24 -31.43 20.22 -2.10
N VAL A 25 -32.26 19.20 -2.33
CA VAL A 25 -31.95 17.85 -1.85
C VAL A 25 -30.79 17.34 -2.70
N ALA A 26 -29.58 17.60 -2.25
CA ALA A 26 -28.39 16.91 -2.72
C ALA A 26 -28.53 15.44 -2.29
N GLY A 27 -28.95 14.58 -3.21
CA GLY A 27 -28.92 13.14 -3.02
C GLY A 27 -27.48 12.67 -2.98
N CYS A 28 -26.89 12.57 -1.79
CA CYS A 28 -25.68 11.78 -1.59
C CYS A 28 -26.07 10.30 -1.69
N SER A 29 -25.95 9.70 -2.87
CA SER A 29 -26.02 8.25 -3.01
C SER A 29 -24.74 7.64 -2.44
N THR A 30 -24.75 7.29 -1.16
CA THR A 30 -23.77 6.36 -0.59
C THR A 30 -24.06 4.97 -1.13
N TYR A 31 -23.40 4.60 -2.23
CA TYR A 31 -23.21 3.19 -2.58
C TYR A 31 -22.07 2.66 -1.69
N ASP A 32 -22.38 2.43 -0.41
CA ASP A 32 -21.54 1.62 0.46
C ASP A 32 -21.96 0.17 0.29
N GLY A 33 -21.11 -0.61 -0.37
CA GLY A 33 -21.29 -2.04 -0.56
C GLY A 33 -21.09 -2.42 -2.01
N LEU A 34 -19.95 -3.09 -2.26
CA LEU A 34 -19.55 -3.90 -3.43
C LEU A 34 -18.18 -3.55 -4.04
N VAL A 35 -17.47 -2.52 -3.57
CA VAL A 35 -16.03 -2.42 -3.89
C VAL A 35 -15.29 -3.40 -2.97
N PRO A 36 -14.57 -4.41 -3.51
CA PRO A 36 -13.72 -5.26 -2.69
C PRO A 36 -12.74 -4.38 -1.92
N ASP A 37 -12.67 -4.56 -0.60
CA ASP A 37 -11.63 -3.94 0.21
C ASP A 37 -10.27 -4.49 -0.28
N ASP A 38 -9.55 -3.67 -1.05
CA ASP A 38 -8.18 -3.97 -1.47
C ASP A 38 -7.21 -3.95 -0.27
N GLY A 39 -7.67 -3.44 0.88
CA GLY A 39 -6.95 -3.35 2.13
C GLY A 39 -5.80 -2.34 2.09
N ALA A 40 -5.30 -1.98 3.27
CA ALA A 40 -4.16 -1.08 3.36
C ALA A 40 -2.91 -1.76 2.80
N ARG A 41 -2.13 -1.05 1.99
CA ARG A 41 -0.84 -1.53 1.46
C ARG A 41 0.17 -0.40 1.46
N SER A 42 1.44 -0.72 1.71
CA SER A 42 2.52 0.25 1.69
C SER A 42 3.82 -0.35 1.21
N ASP A 43 4.58 0.46 0.48
CA ASP A 43 5.96 0.17 0.17
C ASP A 43 6.82 0.45 1.41
N GLN A 44 7.60 -0.54 1.80
CA GLN A 44 8.42 -0.53 3.02
C GLN A 44 9.91 -0.74 2.66
N THR A 45 10.27 -0.51 1.40
CA THR A 45 11.62 -0.75 0.88
C THR A 45 12.62 0.19 1.55
N GLU A 46 12.39 1.51 1.54
CA GLU A 46 13.32 2.49 2.13
C GLU A 46 13.62 2.26 3.62
N PRO A 47 12.63 2.15 4.52
CA PRO A 47 12.92 1.89 5.93
C PRO A 47 13.64 0.55 6.13
N THR A 48 13.29 -0.48 5.37
CA THR A 48 13.91 -1.81 5.51
C THR A 48 15.33 -1.86 4.93
N LEU A 49 15.59 -1.11 3.85
CA LEU A 49 16.88 -1.07 3.18
C LEU A 49 17.99 -0.60 4.14
N GLY A 50 17.71 0.38 4.99
CA GLY A 50 18.64 0.85 6.02
C GLY A 50 19.05 -0.26 6.99
N TYR A 51 18.09 -1.05 7.49
CA TYR A 51 18.36 -2.16 8.40
C TYR A 51 19.18 -3.27 7.72
N VAL A 52 18.79 -3.67 6.51
CA VAL A 52 19.47 -4.73 5.75
C VAL A 52 20.88 -4.31 5.36
N ASN A 53 21.09 -3.06 4.93
CA ASN A 53 22.42 -2.57 4.59
C ASN A 53 23.33 -2.42 5.80
N THR A 54 22.79 -2.05 6.98
CA THR A 54 23.55 -2.07 8.23
C THR A 54 24.04 -3.47 8.58
N LEU A 55 23.16 -4.48 8.46
CA LEU A 55 23.50 -5.89 8.65
C LEU A 55 24.59 -6.34 7.67
N ARG A 56 24.43 -6.02 6.38
CA ARG A 56 25.36 -6.41 5.31
C ARG A 56 26.73 -5.74 5.48
N GLN A 57 26.76 -4.45 5.83
CA GLN A 57 27.99 -3.72 6.11
C GLN A 57 28.76 -4.35 7.29
N GLY A 58 28.06 -4.71 8.37
CA GLY A 58 28.67 -5.42 9.51
C GLY A 58 29.24 -6.81 9.16
N ARG A 59 28.92 -7.33 7.97
CA ARG A 59 29.44 -8.59 7.42
C ARG A 59 30.40 -8.39 6.25
N GLY A 60 30.78 -7.14 5.93
CA GLY A 60 31.65 -6.83 4.80
C GLY A 60 31.03 -7.05 3.41
N LEU A 61 29.70 -7.11 3.32
CA LEU A 61 28.96 -7.30 2.07
C LEU A 61 28.58 -5.95 1.44
N SER A 62 28.50 -5.91 0.11
CA SER A 62 28.04 -4.73 -0.62
C SER A 62 26.60 -4.35 -0.26
N ALA A 63 26.34 -3.04 -0.18
CA ALA A 63 25.01 -2.51 0.02
C ALA A 63 24.07 -2.89 -1.15
N LEU A 64 22.81 -3.16 -0.82
CA LEU A 64 21.72 -3.28 -1.77
C LEU A 64 21.19 -1.89 -2.12
N ALA A 65 20.58 -1.77 -3.29
CA ALA A 65 19.77 -0.64 -3.70
C ALA A 65 18.29 -1.06 -3.81
N ARG A 66 17.40 -0.08 -3.79
CA ARG A 66 16.00 -0.29 -4.17
C ARG A 66 15.94 -0.78 -5.62
N ASP A 67 15.23 -1.86 -5.86
CA ASP A 67 14.95 -2.37 -7.20
C ASP A 67 13.44 -2.30 -7.50
N PRO A 68 13.01 -1.59 -8.56
CA PRO A 68 11.59 -1.42 -8.86
C PRO A 68 10.84 -2.74 -9.12
N ALA A 69 11.45 -3.71 -9.81
CA ALA A 69 10.82 -4.99 -10.10
C ALA A 69 10.67 -5.81 -8.81
N ALA A 70 11.69 -5.82 -7.95
CA ALA A 70 11.61 -6.45 -6.63
C ALA A 70 10.54 -5.79 -5.74
N SER A 71 10.40 -4.45 -5.75
CA SER A 71 9.35 -3.76 -4.98
C SER A 71 7.94 -4.14 -5.47
N ILE A 72 7.74 -4.25 -6.78
CA ILE A 72 6.47 -4.71 -7.36
C ILE A 72 6.19 -6.17 -6.97
N ALA A 73 7.20 -7.04 -7.05
CA ALA A 73 7.08 -8.44 -6.68
C ALA A 73 6.75 -8.63 -5.20
N ALA A 74 7.42 -7.89 -4.31
CA ALA A 74 7.13 -7.87 -2.88
C ALA A 74 5.69 -7.40 -2.60
N MET A 75 5.25 -6.29 -3.22
CA MET A 75 3.89 -5.78 -3.08
C MET A 75 2.85 -6.80 -3.52
N HIS A 76 3.07 -7.43 -4.67
CA HIS A 76 2.19 -8.47 -5.19
C HIS A 76 2.07 -9.64 -4.20
N GLN A 77 3.19 -10.13 -3.66
CA GLN A 77 3.17 -11.23 -2.70
C GLN A 77 2.47 -10.84 -1.38
N ALA A 78 2.76 -9.66 -0.84
CA ALA A 78 2.10 -9.18 0.39
C ALA A 78 0.58 -9.11 0.23
N VAL A 79 0.09 -8.53 -0.86
CA VAL A 79 -1.34 -8.43 -1.17
C VAL A 79 -1.98 -9.82 -1.33
N ARG A 80 -1.29 -10.77 -1.98
CA ARG A 80 -1.79 -12.14 -2.13
C ARG A 80 -1.93 -12.87 -0.81
N MET A 81 -0.93 -12.74 0.07
CA MET A 81 -0.99 -13.32 1.41
C MET A 81 -2.14 -12.71 2.23
N ALA A 82 -2.31 -11.38 2.17
CA ALA A 82 -3.39 -10.68 2.86
C ALA A 82 -4.77 -11.11 2.37
N ARG A 83 -4.99 -11.16 1.05
CA ARG A 83 -6.26 -11.63 0.45
C ARG A 83 -6.57 -13.09 0.78
N ALA A 84 -5.54 -13.94 0.82
CA ALA A 84 -5.70 -15.35 1.17
C ALA A 84 -5.82 -15.61 2.68
N GLY A 85 -5.49 -14.63 3.52
CA GLY A 85 -5.34 -14.80 4.97
C GLY A 85 -4.26 -15.83 5.35
N LYS A 86 -3.25 -16.05 4.50
CA LYS A 86 -2.25 -17.12 4.64
C LYS A 86 -0.84 -16.64 4.34
N MET A 87 0.09 -16.91 5.25
CA MET A 87 1.53 -16.68 5.05
C MET A 87 2.14 -17.90 4.34
N GLN A 88 2.15 -17.88 3.01
CA GLN A 88 2.67 -18.96 2.17
C GLN A 88 3.37 -18.37 0.94
N HIS A 89 4.49 -18.97 0.53
CA HIS A 89 5.18 -18.56 -0.70
C HIS A 89 4.34 -18.83 -1.95
N ASN A 90 3.66 -19.97 -2.02
CA ASN A 90 2.89 -20.41 -3.18
C ASN A 90 1.39 -20.40 -2.87
N ILE A 91 0.65 -19.46 -3.45
CA ILE A 91 -0.80 -19.28 -3.22
C ILE A 91 -1.56 -19.55 -4.53
N GLY A 92 -1.79 -20.83 -4.83
CA GLY A 92 -2.58 -21.25 -5.98
C GLY A 92 -1.89 -22.30 -6.84
N TRP A 93 -2.56 -22.69 -7.92
CA TRP A 93 -2.05 -23.69 -8.86
C TRP A 93 -1.01 -23.06 -9.79
N ARG A 94 0.18 -23.69 -9.89
CA ARG A 94 1.35 -23.22 -10.68
C ARG A 94 1.94 -21.87 -10.24
N ASP A 95 1.83 -21.57 -8.95
CA ASP A 95 2.43 -20.37 -8.37
C ASP A 95 3.90 -20.59 -8.00
N ASP A 96 4.73 -20.94 -8.99
CA ASP A 96 6.15 -21.15 -8.76
C ASP A 96 6.89 -19.82 -8.57
N PHE A 97 7.84 -19.82 -7.64
CA PHE A 97 8.62 -18.64 -7.30
C PHE A 97 9.41 -18.11 -8.51
N TYR A 98 10.06 -18.98 -9.27
CA TYR A 98 10.89 -18.58 -10.40
C TYR A 98 10.04 -17.94 -11.50
N ASP A 99 8.91 -18.56 -11.83
CA ASP A 99 7.98 -18.05 -12.85
C ASP A 99 7.41 -16.68 -12.47
N ARG A 100 7.08 -16.48 -11.18
CA ARG A 100 6.64 -15.18 -10.66
C ARG A 100 7.72 -14.11 -10.80
N MET A 101 8.93 -14.38 -10.31
CA MET A 101 10.02 -13.41 -10.37
C MET A 101 10.33 -13.03 -11.81
N LYS A 102 10.44 -14.03 -12.70
CA LYS A 102 10.70 -13.80 -14.13
C LYS A 102 9.56 -13.06 -14.81
N GLY A 103 8.30 -13.43 -14.54
CA GLY A 103 7.11 -12.77 -15.08
C GLY A 103 6.97 -11.31 -14.64
N GLN A 104 7.54 -10.95 -13.50
CA GLN A 104 7.57 -9.59 -12.97
C GLN A 104 8.86 -8.82 -13.34
N GLY A 105 9.74 -9.41 -14.16
CA GLY A 105 10.99 -8.77 -14.59
C GLY A 105 12.05 -8.65 -13.50
N VAL A 106 11.96 -9.44 -12.42
CA VAL A 106 12.96 -9.48 -11.35
C VAL A 106 14.22 -10.17 -11.86
N THR A 107 15.36 -9.51 -11.72
CA THR A 107 16.67 -10.07 -12.09
C THR A 107 16.99 -11.29 -11.24
N LEU A 108 17.51 -12.34 -11.87
CA LEU A 108 17.90 -13.58 -11.19
C LEU A 108 19.43 -13.65 -11.00
N PRO A 109 19.92 -14.18 -9.88
CA PRO A 109 19.19 -14.90 -8.84
C PRO A 109 18.29 -14.01 -7.98
N ALA A 110 17.22 -14.60 -7.44
CA ALA A 110 16.29 -13.93 -6.53
C ALA A 110 15.95 -14.80 -5.31
N ALA A 111 15.54 -14.15 -4.22
CA ALA A 111 15.04 -14.81 -3.01
C ALA A 111 13.88 -14.03 -2.39
N GLU A 112 13.06 -14.70 -1.59
CA GLU A 112 11.91 -14.11 -0.90
C GLU A 112 11.89 -14.46 0.58
N ASN A 113 11.61 -13.45 1.41
CA ASN A 113 11.29 -13.61 2.82
C ASN A 113 9.86 -13.12 3.04
N ILE A 114 9.07 -13.87 3.82
CA ILE A 114 7.70 -13.48 4.18
C ILE A 114 7.54 -13.42 5.70
N ALA A 115 6.62 -12.57 6.17
CA ALA A 115 6.25 -12.51 7.58
C ALA A 115 4.78 -12.10 7.73
N MET A 116 4.25 -12.25 8.93
CA MET A 116 2.85 -11.96 9.25
C MET A 116 2.72 -11.49 10.69
N GLY A 117 1.94 -10.43 10.89
CA GLY A 117 1.56 -9.91 12.21
C GLY A 117 2.48 -8.86 12.81
N GLN A 118 3.57 -8.49 12.13
CA GLN A 118 4.47 -7.42 12.59
C GLN A 118 3.84 -6.06 12.31
N GLU A 119 3.88 -5.17 13.30
CA GLU A 119 3.21 -3.87 13.27
C GLU A 119 3.94 -2.85 12.37
N ASP A 120 5.25 -3.04 12.19
CA ASP A 120 6.12 -2.12 11.46
C ASP A 120 7.30 -2.84 10.78
N ALA A 121 8.04 -2.10 9.95
CA ALA A 121 9.18 -2.60 9.20
C ALA A 121 10.33 -3.08 10.08
N GLU A 122 10.56 -2.45 11.24
CA GLU A 122 11.61 -2.85 12.18
C GLU A 122 11.31 -4.23 12.78
N ARG A 123 10.06 -4.47 13.21
CA ARG A 123 9.61 -5.75 13.73
C ARG A 123 9.63 -6.83 12.66
N ALA A 124 9.25 -6.52 11.42
CA ALA A 124 9.38 -7.44 10.28
C ALA A 124 10.84 -7.81 10.03
N TYR A 125 11.73 -6.82 9.96
CA TYR A 125 13.18 -7.02 9.85
C TYR A 125 13.74 -7.89 11.00
N ARG A 126 13.35 -7.61 12.24
CA ARG A 126 13.77 -8.41 13.41
C ARG A 126 13.31 -9.86 13.31
N ALA A 127 12.11 -10.12 12.81
CA ALA A 127 11.61 -11.47 12.57
C ALA A 127 12.43 -12.20 11.49
N TRP A 128 12.86 -11.49 10.43
CA TRP A 128 13.71 -12.07 9.40
C TRP A 128 15.14 -12.31 9.88
N VAL A 129 15.78 -11.36 10.56
CA VAL A 129 17.20 -11.49 10.97
C VAL A 129 17.41 -12.58 12.02
N THR A 130 16.39 -12.88 12.82
CA THR A 130 16.43 -13.94 13.85
C THR A 130 16.13 -15.34 13.30
N SER A 131 15.61 -15.44 12.06
CA SER A 131 15.40 -16.71 11.37
C SER A 131 16.64 -17.06 10.52
N PRO A 132 17.32 -18.20 10.77
CA PRO A 132 18.50 -18.59 9.99
C PRO A 132 18.26 -18.66 8.48
N SER A 133 17.08 -19.13 8.06
CA SER A 133 16.71 -19.23 6.64
C SER A 133 16.53 -17.85 6.00
N HIS A 134 15.82 -16.94 6.66
CA HIS A 134 15.59 -15.59 6.16
C HIS A 134 16.87 -14.74 6.19
N LEU A 135 17.71 -14.92 7.22
CA LEU A 135 19.02 -14.30 7.33
C LEU A 135 19.93 -14.71 6.18
N LYS A 136 19.94 -16.00 5.81
CA LYS A 136 20.71 -16.49 4.65
C LYS A 136 20.35 -15.73 3.37
N ASN A 137 19.06 -15.47 3.14
CA ASN A 137 18.61 -14.70 1.98
C ASN A 137 19.13 -13.25 2.00
N MET A 138 19.05 -12.56 3.15
CA MET A 138 19.53 -11.16 3.26
C MET A 138 21.05 -11.01 3.09
N LEU A 139 21.81 -12.08 3.35
CA LEU A 139 23.26 -12.13 3.17
C LEU A 139 23.69 -12.68 1.80
N GLY A 140 22.75 -13.00 0.91
CA GLY A 140 23.05 -13.50 -0.44
C GLY A 140 23.75 -12.48 -1.35
N ASN A 141 24.28 -12.96 -2.47
CA ASN A 141 24.91 -12.13 -3.50
C ASN A 141 23.86 -11.46 -4.39
N TYR A 142 23.26 -10.40 -3.85
CA TYR A 142 22.22 -9.60 -4.48
C TYR A 142 22.65 -8.14 -4.61
N ARG A 143 21.95 -7.38 -5.45
CA ARG A 143 22.14 -5.95 -5.66
C ARG A 143 20.87 -5.12 -5.44
N GLY A 144 19.71 -5.74 -5.56
CA GLY A 144 18.39 -5.13 -5.45
C GLY A 144 17.57 -5.67 -4.29
N LEU A 145 16.71 -4.81 -3.74
CA LEU A 145 15.76 -5.10 -2.68
C LEU A 145 14.41 -4.43 -2.96
N GLY A 146 13.33 -5.13 -2.67
CA GLY A 146 11.99 -4.58 -2.53
C GLY A 146 11.30 -5.14 -1.30
N VAL A 147 10.56 -4.31 -0.56
CA VAL A 147 9.82 -4.73 0.63
C VAL A 147 8.45 -4.07 0.65
N ALA A 148 7.42 -4.82 1.01
CA ALA A 148 6.06 -4.32 1.07
C ALA A 148 5.27 -4.95 2.21
N MET A 149 4.24 -4.22 2.64
CA MET A 149 3.23 -4.67 3.59
C MET A 149 1.84 -4.54 2.96
N ALA A 150 0.97 -5.50 3.22
CA ALA A 150 -0.46 -5.41 2.94
C ALA A 150 -1.31 -5.98 4.08
N GLN A 151 -2.50 -5.42 4.25
CA GLN A 151 -3.57 -5.85 5.13
C GLN A 151 -4.82 -6.09 4.30
N ASN A 152 -5.77 -6.84 4.82
CA ASN A 152 -7.08 -6.99 4.21
C ASN A 152 -8.14 -7.25 5.29
N SER A 153 -9.31 -6.60 5.22
CA SER A 153 -10.37 -6.79 6.22
C SER A 153 -10.87 -8.24 6.30
N ALA A 154 -10.88 -8.99 5.19
CA ALA A 154 -11.25 -10.41 5.17
C ALA A 154 -10.27 -11.29 5.99
N SER A 155 -9.05 -10.79 6.22
CA SER A 155 -8.03 -11.41 7.08
C SER A 155 -7.92 -10.75 8.46
N GLY A 156 -8.91 -9.94 8.85
CA GLY A 156 -8.94 -9.22 10.12
C GLY A 156 -7.92 -8.08 10.21
N ASN A 157 -7.56 -7.47 9.07
CA ASN A 157 -6.54 -6.40 8.99
C ASN A 157 -5.17 -6.80 9.55
N ARG A 158 -4.85 -8.09 9.55
CA ARG A 158 -3.53 -8.59 9.92
C ARG A 158 -2.50 -8.15 8.86
N PRO A 159 -1.35 -7.58 9.26
CA PRO A 159 -0.33 -7.19 8.29
C PRO A 159 0.44 -8.41 7.79
N TYR A 160 0.63 -8.48 6.47
CA TYR A 160 1.44 -9.47 5.76
C TYR A 160 2.57 -8.76 5.06
N TRP A 161 3.77 -9.32 5.18
CA TRP A 161 5.01 -8.72 4.73
C TRP A 161 5.71 -9.61 3.73
N ALA A 162 6.27 -9.02 2.69
CA ALA A 162 7.16 -9.70 1.77
C ALA A 162 8.38 -8.84 1.49
N MET A 163 9.52 -9.50 1.37
CA MET A 163 10.80 -8.95 0.93
C MET A 163 11.26 -9.79 -0.26
N VAL A 164 11.66 -9.13 -1.35
CA VAL A 164 12.29 -9.75 -2.52
C VAL A 164 13.70 -9.19 -2.66
N LEU A 165 14.68 -10.07 -2.80
CA LEU A 165 16.07 -9.75 -3.13
C LEU A 165 16.36 -10.21 -4.55
N CYS A 166 17.15 -9.46 -5.30
CA CYS A 166 17.55 -9.78 -6.68
C CYS A 166 18.97 -9.30 -6.98
N GLY A 167 19.67 -9.89 -7.94
CA GLY A 167 21.06 -9.52 -8.24
C GLY A 167 21.53 -9.96 -9.60
#